data_AF-A0A560HU68-F1
#
_entry.id   AF-A0A560HU68-F1
#
_cell.length_a   1.000
_cell.length_b   1.000
_cell.length_c   1.000
_cell.angle_alpha   90.00
_cell.angle_beta   90.00
_cell.angle_gamma   90.00
#
_symmetry.space_group_name_H-M   'P 1'
#
loop_
_entity.id
_entity.type
_entity.pdbx_description
1 polymer ?
#
loop_
_entity_poly.entity_id
_entity_poly.type
_entity_poly.pdbx_seq_one_letter_code
_entity_poly.pdbx_strand_id
1 'polypeptide(L)'
;MRRLVMMGICLALAACAYTGDRRWNVDMALLTRDHPSLAQQQALVREKEQHFPETLRACVAANDPERLADLDAGRGYPISDWHVGKAHDAVLACMRAQGWVTTSTSRLSP
;
A
#
# COMPACT_ATOMS: atom_id res chain seq x y z
N MET A 1 -50.87 -33.92 -8.68
CA MET A 1 -49.73 -33.82 -9.61
C MET A 1 -49.32 -32.36 -9.75
N ARG A 2 -48.01 -32.06 -9.67
CA ARG A 2 -47.27 -30.98 -10.37
C ARG A 2 -47.86 -29.55 -10.25
N ARG A 3 -47.13 -28.53 -9.77
CA ARG A 3 -45.80 -28.11 -10.24
C ARG A 3 -45.05 -27.34 -9.15
N LEU A 4 -43.90 -27.88 -8.73
CA LEU A 4 -42.72 -27.08 -8.41
C LEU A 4 -42.35 -26.27 -9.65
N VAL A 5 -42.08 -24.97 -9.53
CA VAL A 5 -41.01 -24.21 -10.20
C VAL A 5 -41.13 -22.76 -9.74
N MET A 6 -40.20 -22.31 -8.91
CA MET A 6 -39.39 -21.11 -9.17
C MET A 6 -38.38 -20.97 -8.02
N MET A 7 -37.32 -21.80 -8.08
CA MET A 7 -36.04 -21.41 -7.48
C MET A 7 -35.43 -20.35 -8.40
N GLY A 8 -35.88 -19.11 -8.22
CA GLY A 8 -35.35 -17.93 -8.91
C GLY A 8 -34.08 -17.45 -8.22
N ILE A 9 -32.95 -18.00 -8.65
CA ILE A 9 -31.68 -17.30 -8.93
C ILE A 9 -31.48 -16.00 -8.11
N CYS A 10 -31.04 -16.15 -6.87
CA CYS A 10 -30.19 -15.14 -6.23
C CYS A 10 -28.76 -15.68 -6.21
N LEU A 11 -28.19 -15.89 -7.41
CA LEU A 11 -26.73 -15.85 -7.57
C LEU A 11 -26.34 -14.38 -7.37
N ALA A 12 -26.34 -13.95 -6.11
CA ALA A 12 -25.59 -12.78 -5.72
C ALA A 12 -24.15 -13.08 -6.11
N LEU A 13 -23.73 -12.53 -7.26
CA LEU A 13 -22.34 -12.29 -7.55
C LEU A 13 -21.85 -11.40 -6.41
N ALA A 14 -21.47 -12.03 -5.31
CA ALA A 14 -20.46 -11.51 -4.41
C ALA A 14 -19.18 -11.47 -5.24
N ALA A 15 -19.11 -10.51 -6.16
CA ALA A 15 -17.86 -9.89 -6.49
C ALA A 15 -17.41 -9.29 -5.17
N CYS A 16 -16.71 -10.09 -4.36
CA CYS A 16 -15.79 -9.57 -3.38
C CYS A 16 -14.91 -8.64 -4.21
N ALA A 17 -15.23 -7.34 -4.19
CA ALA A 17 -14.35 -6.31 -4.68
C ALA A 17 -13.13 -6.47 -3.79
N TYR A 18 -12.17 -7.23 -4.30
CA TYR A 18 -10.93 -7.52 -3.62
C TYR A 18 -10.19 -6.20 -3.63
N THR A 19 -10.42 -5.40 -2.59
CA THR A 19 -9.65 -4.21 -2.34
C THR A 19 -8.24 -4.72 -2.07
N GLY A 20 -7.39 -4.64 -3.09
CA GLY A 20 -5.96 -4.92 -2.98
C GLY A 20 -5.34 -3.86 -2.08
N ASP A 21 -5.61 -3.96 -0.79
CA ASP A 21 -5.04 -3.09 0.22
C ASP A 21 -3.54 -3.33 0.19
N ARG A 22 -2.76 -2.27 -0.07
CA ARG A 22 -1.31 -2.34 0.02
C ARG A 22 -0.87 -1.73 1.33
N ARG A 23 0.36 -2.06 1.73
CA ARG A 23 1.04 -1.41 2.84
C ARG A 23 2.43 -0.96 2.41
N TRP A 24 2.85 0.17 2.97
CA TRP A 24 4.24 0.58 2.91
C TRP A 24 5.10 -0.38 3.71
N ASN A 25 6.19 -0.82 3.11
CA ASN A 25 7.20 -1.64 3.73
C ASN A 25 8.57 -1.09 3.39
N VAL A 26 9.49 -1.31 4.31
CA VAL A 26 10.89 -1.00 4.13
C VAL A 26 11.50 -1.94 3.08
N ASP A 27 12.22 -1.37 2.09
CA ASP A 27 12.97 -2.16 1.13
C ASP A 27 14.23 -2.74 1.77
N MET A 28 14.12 -3.99 2.23
CA MET A 28 15.22 -4.70 2.88
C MET A 28 16.40 -4.95 1.92
N ALA A 29 16.18 -5.06 0.61
CA ALA A 29 17.27 -5.29 -0.33
C ALA A 29 18.18 -4.06 -0.44
N LEU A 30 17.60 -2.85 -0.35
CA LEU A 30 18.37 -1.61 -0.34
C LEU A 30 19.10 -1.39 1.00
N LEU A 31 18.47 -1.72 2.13
CA LEU A 31 19.08 -1.50 3.45
C LEU A 31 20.14 -2.52 3.85
N THR A 32 20.10 -3.73 3.29
CA THR A 32 21.00 -4.83 3.71
C THR A 32 22.15 -5.07 2.75
N ARG A 33 22.37 -4.16 1.80
CA ARG A 33 23.42 -4.25 0.77
C ARG A 33 24.82 -4.49 1.36
N ASP A 34 25.11 -3.94 2.54
CA ASP A 34 26.42 -4.05 3.20
C ASP A 34 26.50 -5.20 4.23
N HIS A 35 25.62 -6.20 4.11
CA HIS A 35 25.55 -7.39 4.97
C HIS A 35 25.56 -7.12 6.49
N PRO A 36 24.72 -6.18 7.01
CA PRO A 36 24.60 -5.95 8.44
C PRO A 36 24.08 -7.20 9.18
N SER A 37 24.47 -7.36 10.44
CA SER A 37 23.89 -8.38 11.33
C SER A 37 22.38 -8.19 11.50
N LEU A 38 21.64 -9.25 11.87
CA LEU A 38 20.20 -9.18 12.08
C LEU A 38 19.79 -8.07 13.08
N ALA A 39 20.56 -7.88 14.14
CA ALA A 39 20.30 -6.82 15.13
C ALA A 39 20.44 -5.42 14.51
N GLN A 40 21.47 -5.22 13.66
CA GLN A 40 21.64 -3.96 12.92
C GLN A 40 20.53 -3.76 11.89
N GLN A 41 20.08 -4.80 11.20
CA GLN A 41 18.95 -4.72 10.28
C GLN A 41 17.68 -4.25 10.99
N GLN A 42 17.36 -4.83 12.16
CA GLN A 42 16.19 -4.42 12.95
C GLN A 42 16.31 -2.99 13.49
N ALA A 43 17.52 -2.52 13.78
CA ALA A 43 17.74 -1.14 14.19
C ALA A 43 17.50 -0.17 13.02
N LEU A 44 18.08 -0.47 11.85
CA LEU A 44 17.91 0.32 10.63
C LEU A 44 16.45 0.39 10.17
N VAL A 45 15.71 -0.73 10.25
CA VAL A 45 14.27 -0.75 9.94
C VAL A 45 13.51 0.16 10.89
N ARG A 46 13.75 0.04 12.20
CA ARG A 46 13.07 0.87 13.21
C ARG A 46 13.36 2.36 13.01
N GLU A 47 14.62 2.71 12.79
CA GLU A 47 15.01 4.08 12.49
C GLU A 47 14.29 4.61 11.25
N LYS A 48 14.24 3.82 10.17
CA LYS A 48 13.56 4.23 8.95
C LYS A 48 12.06 4.39 9.15
N GLU A 49 11.42 3.46 9.86
CA GLU A 49 9.99 3.52 10.18
C GLU A 49 9.60 4.75 11.01
N GLN A 50 10.49 5.23 11.89
CA GLN A 50 10.26 6.48 12.63
C GLN A 50 10.14 7.70 11.70
N HIS A 51 10.90 7.72 10.61
CA HIS A 51 10.91 8.81 9.63
C HIS A 51 9.89 8.61 8.49
N PHE A 52 9.07 7.55 8.54
CA PHE A 52 8.08 7.26 7.51
C PHE A 52 7.08 8.42 7.27
N PRO A 53 6.45 9.03 8.30
CA PRO A 53 5.46 10.07 8.08
C PRO A 53 6.04 11.30 7.38
N GLU A 54 7.25 11.71 7.77
CA GLU A 54 7.97 12.84 7.19
C GLU A 54 8.37 12.56 5.74
N THR A 55 8.86 11.35 5.48
CA THR A 55 9.24 10.91 4.13
C THR A 55 8.03 10.92 3.20
N LEU A 56 6.91 10.31 3.63
CA LEU A 56 5.67 10.26 2.85
C LEU A 56 5.13 11.67 2.60
N ARG A 57 5.11 12.52 3.63
CA ARG A 57 4.66 13.92 3.52
C ARG A 57 5.50 14.68 2.49
N ALA A 58 6.82 14.55 2.53
CA ALA A 58 7.71 15.23 1.59
C ALA A 58 7.47 14.77 0.14
N CYS A 59 7.35 13.46 -0.09
CA CYS A 59 7.06 12.91 -1.42
C CYS A 59 5.70 13.36 -1.96
N VAL A 60 4.66 13.41 -1.11
CA VAL A 60 3.32 13.88 -1.49
C VAL A 60 3.33 15.37 -1.75
N ALA A 61 3.93 16.19 -0.89
CA ALA A 61 4.00 17.64 -1.09
C ALA A 61 4.69 18.03 -2.41
N ALA A 62 5.68 17.25 -2.85
CA ALA A 62 6.41 17.51 -4.09
C ALA A 62 5.68 17.06 -5.36
N ASN A 63 4.85 16.00 -5.29
CA ASN A 63 4.34 15.32 -6.49
C ASN A 63 2.80 15.27 -6.57
N ASP A 64 2.10 15.35 -5.44
CA ASP A 64 0.63 15.25 -5.33
C ASP A 64 0.10 16.14 -4.18
N PRO A 65 0.31 17.48 -4.25
CA PRO A 65 0.02 18.38 -3.14
C PRO A 65 -1.47 18.46 -2.79
N GLU A 66 -2.37 18.11 -3.72
CA GLU A 66 -3.81 18.05 -3.49
C GLU A 66 -4.17 17.02 -2.40
N ARG A 67 -3.33 15.99 -2.22
CA ARG A 67 -3.50 14.95 -1.19
C ARG A 67 -2.86 15.30 0.15
N LEU A 68 -2.13 16.41 0.25
CA LEU A 68 -1.45 16.77 1.48
C LEU A 68 -2.44 17.01 2.63
N ALA A 69 -3.58 17.65 2.36
CA ALA A 69 -4.63 17.87 3.36
C ALA A 69 -5.26 16.55 3.87
N ASP A 70 -5.40 15.55 2.99
CA ASP A 70 -5.87 14.21 3.37
C ASP A 70 -4.85 13.50 4.27
N LEU A 71 -3.58 13.58 3.88
CA LEU A 71 -2.48 12.98 4.62
C LEU A 71 -2.33 13.60 6.02
N ASP A 72 -2.40 14.93 6.11
CA ASP A 72 -2.28 15.71 7.36
C ASP A 72 -3.44 15.43 8.32
N ALA A 73 -4.61 15.11 7.77
CA ALA A 73 -5.76 14.67 8.55
C ALA A 73 -5.68 13.19 8.99
N GLY A 74 -4.58 12.49 8.69
CA GLY A 74 -4.35 11.10 9.09
C GLY A 74 -5.06 10.07 8.21
N ARG A 75 -5.63 10.46 7.05
CA ARG A 75 -6.30 9.53 6.12
C ARG A 75 -5.32 8.66 5.32
N GLY A 76 -4.02 8.93 5.43
CA GLY A 76 -2.97 8.25 4.69
C GLY A 76 -2.93 8.65 3.21
N TYR A 77 -2.01 8.04 2.47
CA TYR A 77 -1.90 8.21 1.02
C TYR A 77 -2.48 6.97 0.32
N PRO A 78 -3.33 7.12 -0.72
CA PRO A 78 -3.91 5.99 -1.43
C PRO A 78 -2.82 5.20 -2.15
N ILE A 79 -2.72 3.90 -1.85
CA ILE A 79 -1.73 2.98 -2.44
C ILE A 79 -2.36 1.71 -3.03
N SER A 80 -3.68 1.70 -3.25
CA SER A 80 -4.34 0.57 -3.89
C SER A 80 -4.03 0.52 -5.38
N ASP A 81 -4.08 -0.68 -5.97
CA ASP A 81 -3.84 -0.90 -7.41
C ASP A 81 -4.87 -0.20 -8.32
N TRP A 82 -5.97 0.27 -7.74
CA TRP A 82 -7.02 1.02 -8.41
C TRP A 82 -6.71 2.51 -8.50
N HIS A 83 -5.73 2.99 -7.73
CA HIS A 83 -5.29 4.37 -7.78
C HIS A 83 -4.20 4.51 -8.83
N VAL A 84 -4.52 5.23 -9.91
CA VAL A 84 -3.62 5.43 -11.05
C VAL A 84 -3.56 6.91 -11.41
N GLY A 85 -2.38 7.38 -11.82
CA GLY A 85 -2.19 8.76 -12.25
C GLY A 85 -0.73 9.19 -12.16
N LYS A 86 -0.33 10.16 -12.99
CA LYS A 86 1.07 10.62 -13.06
C LYS A 86 1.61 11.13 -11.72
N ALA A 87 0.80 11.89 -10.99
CA ALA A 87 1.14 12.38 -9.65
C ALA A 87 1.35 11.21 -8.67
N HIS A 88 0.44 10.24 -8.70
CA HIS A 88 0.55 9.03 -7.90
C HIS A 88 1.81 8.21 -8.21
N ASP A 89 2.07 7.95 -9.49
CA ASP A 89 3.26 7.22 -9.93
C ASP A 89 4.55 7.93 -9.49
N ALA A 90 4.56 9.27 -9.51
CA ALA A 90 5.68 10.08 -9.04
C ALA A 90 5.87 9.99 -7.52
N VAL A 91 4.79 9.96 -6.72
CA VAL A 91 4.88 9.70 -5.28
C VAL A 91 5.45 8.30 -5.02
N LEU A 92 4.95 7.26 -5.70
CA LEU A 92 5.44 5.90 -5.55
C LEU A 92 6.93 5.78 -5.93
N ALA A 93 7.35 6.47 -6.99
CA ALA A 93 8.74 6.52 -7.42
C ALA A 93 9.63 7.25 -6.39
N CYS A 94 9.16 8.38 -5.84
CA CYS A 94 9.84 9.11 -4.77
C CYS A 94 10.04 8.21 -3.54
N MET A 95 8.98 7.56 -3.09
CA MET A 95 9.04 6.64 -1.94
C MET A 95 10.01 5.47 -2.20
N ARG A 96 10.01 4.90 -3.41
CA ARG A 96 10.96 3.85 -3.80
C ARG A 96 12.41 4.33 -3.76
N ALA A 97 12.69 5.54 -4.24
CA ALA A 97 14.03 6.14 -4.13
C ALA A 97 14.45 6.33 -2.66
N GLN A 98 13.49 6.56 -1.78
CA GLN A 98 13.68 6.62 -0.33
C GLN A 98 13.69 5.22 0.34
N GLY A 99 13.71 4.13 -0.42
CA GLY A 99 13.77 2.76 0.12
C GLY A 99 12.44 2.26 0.72
N TRP A 100 11.32 2.73 0.21
CA TRP A 100 9.97 2.30 0.58
C TRP A 100 9.26 1.63 -0.60
N VAL A 101 8.59 0.51 -0.35
CA VAL A 101 7.83 -0.23 -1.36
C VAL A 101 6.41 -0.53 -0.86
N THR A 102 5.47 -0.62 -1.79
CA THR A 102 4.10 -1.06 -1.49
C THR A 102 3.97 -2.56 -1.76
N THR A 103 3.75 -3.36 -0.72
CA THR A 103 3.42 -4.78 -0.89
C THR A 103 1.92 -4.97 -0.76
N SER A 104 1.38 -5.91 -1.54
CA SER A 104 -0.03 -6.26 -1.40
C SER A 104 -0.24 -6.99 -0.07
N THR A 105 -1.24 -6.58 0.70
CA THR A 105 -1.64 -7.30 1.93
C THR A 105 -2.48 -8.54 1.65
N SER A 106 -2.80 -8.75 0.38
CA SER A 106 -3.27 -9.99 -0.20
C SER A 106 -2.31 -11.14 0.09
N ARG A 107 -2.38 -11.69 1.30
CA ARG A 107 -2.05 -13.10 1.47
C ARG A 107 -3.03 -13.85 0.58
N LEU A 108 -2.49 -14.61 -0.37
CA LEU A 108 -3.16 -15.80 -0.89
C LEU A 108 -3.65 -16.57 0.34
N SER A 109 -4.95 -16.47 0.66
CA SER A 109 -5.57 -17.41 1.58
C SER A 109 -5.41 -18.81 0.96
N PRO A 110 -5.04 -19.84 1.73
CA PRO A 110 -4.98 -21.21 1.25
C PRO A 110 -6.33 -21.69 0.70
#